data_AF-H8PGG1-F1
#
_entry.id   AF-H8PGG1-F1
#
_cell.length_a   1.000
_cell.length_b   1.000
_cell.length_c   1.000
_cell.angle_alpha   90.00
_cell.angle_beta   90.00
_cell.angle_gamma   90.00
#
_symmetry.space_group_name_H-M   'P 1'
#
loop_
_entity.id
_entity.type
_entity.pdbx_description
1 polymer ?
#
loop_
_entity_poly.entity_id
_entity_poly.type
_entity_poly.pdbx_seq_one_letter_code
_entity_poly.pdbx_strand_id
1 'polypeptide(L)'
;QVALRRVLECLASGILMADGAGISDPCEKEATDAIGHLDHQQREDITASAQHALRLSAFGQLHKVLGMDPLPSKMPKKPRSETPIDYTVQIPSSTAYAPPMKRPIEEEEGTDDKSP
;
A
#
# COMPACT_ATOMS: atom_id res chain seq x y z
N GLN A 1 5.33 4.03 -5.88
CA GLN A 1 4.63 3.15 -6.86
C GLN A 1 4.67 1.67 -6.50
N VAL A 2 5.69 1.15 -5.78
CA VAL A 2 5.86 -0.30 -5.53
C VAL A 2 4.60 -0.97 -4.95
N ALA A 3 3.99 -0.38 -3.91
CA ALA A 3 2.78 -0.95 -3.30
C ALA A 3 1.57 -1.00 -4.25
N LEU A 4 1.24 0.11 -4.91
CA LEU A 4 0.11 0.17 -5.84
C LEU A 4 0.30 -0.80 -7.02
N ARG A 5 1.50 -0.83 -7.61
CA ARG A 5 1.81 -1.76 -8.70
C ARG A 5 1.59 -3.21 -8.23
N ARG A 6 2.03 -3.54 -7.02
CA ARG A 6 1.88 -4.90 -6.48
C ARG A 6 0.41 -5.29 -6.31
N VAL A 7 -0.43 -4.39 -5.81
CA VAL A 7 -1.87 -4.63 -5.71
C VAL A 7 -2.48 -4.88 -7.08
N LEU A 8 -2.14 -4.05 -8.08
CA LEU A 8 -2.61 -4.24 -9.45
C LEU A 8 -2.16 -5.59 -10.05
N GLU A 9 -0.93 -6.03 -9.80
CA GLU A 9 -0.42 -7.34 -10.20
C GLU A 9 -1.21 -8.49 -9.58
N CYS A 10 -1.47 -8.44 -8.26
CA CYS A 10 -2.25 -9.46 -7.55
C CYS A 10 -3.69 -9.56 -8.09
N LEU A 11 -4.33 -8.42 -8.33
CA LEU A 11 -5.68 -8.40 -8.90
C LEU A 11 -5.70 -8.90 -10.36
N ALA A 12 -4.71 -8.47 -11.16
CA ALA A 12 -4.58 -8.84 -12.56
C ALA A 12 -4.26 -10.32 -12.77
N SER A 13 -3.65 -10.99 -11.78
CA SER A 13 -3.38 -12.43 -11.82
C SER A 13 -4.63 -13.29 -11.60
N GLY A 14 -5.79 -12.69 -11.35
CA GLY A 14 -7.05 -13.41 -11.19
C GLY A 14 -7.32 -13.93 -9.79
N ILE A 15 -6.69 -13.37 -8.74
CA ILE A 15 -6.92 -13.82 -7.34
C ILE A 15 -8.40 -13.75 -6.91
N LEU A 16 -9.20 -12.87 -7.53
CA LEU A 16 -10.63 -12.69 -7.26
C LEU A 16 -11.54 -13.59 -8.11
N MET A 17 -11.01 -14.33 -9.08
CA MET A 17 -11.84 -15.18 -9.94
C MET A 17 -12.47 -16.34 -9.16
N ALA A 18 -13.49 -16.98 -9.74
CA ALA A 18 -14.24 -18.05 -9.07
C ALA A 18 -13.35 -19.26 -8.68
N ASP A 19 -12.27 -19.50 -9.43
CA ASP A 19 -11.23 -20.49 -9.18
C ASP A 19 -9.98 -19.92 -8.47
N GLY A 20 -10.00 -18.61 -8.16
CA GLY A 20 -8.96 -17.93 -7.42
C GLY A 20 -8.98 -18.27 -5.93
N ALA A 21 -7.87 -18.01 -5.24
CA ALA A 21 -7.76 -18.27 -3.80
C ALA A 21 -8.65 -17.37 -2.93
N GLY A 22 -9.15 -16.25 -3.47
CA GLY A 22 -9.91 -15.26 -2.71
C GLY A 22 -9.05 -14.50 -1.69
N ILE A 23 -9.71 -13.87 -0.71
CA ILE A 23 -9.06 -13.13 0.38
C ILE A 23 -9.66 -13.59 1.70
N SER A 24 -8.89 -14.32 2.50
CA SER A 24 -9.33 -14.72 3.84
C SER A 24 -9.56 -13.48 4.71
N ASP A 25 -10.73 -13.41 5.34
CA ASP A 25 -11.03 -12.40 6.35
C ASP A 25 -10.33 -12.77 7.67
N PRO A 26 -9.39 -11.95 8.19
CA PRO A 26 -8.69 -12.24 9.44
C PRO A 26 -9.53 -11.94 10.70
N CYS A 27 -10.68 -11.28 10.54
CA CYS A 27 -11.58 -10.91 11.63
C CYS A 27 -12.66 -11.97 11.87
N GLU A 28 -12.85 -12.89 10.95
CA GLU A 28 -13.82 -13.99 11.06
C GLU A 28 -13.17 -15.23 11.67
N LYS A 29 -13.93 -15.92 12.53
CA LYS A 29 -13.45 -17.16 13.16
C LYS A 29 -13.43 -18.33 12.18
N GLU A 30 -14.44 -18.41 11.33
CA GLU A 30 -14.57 -19.42 10.30
C GLU A 30 -13.87 -18.96 9.02
N ALA A 31 -13.40 -19.91 8.20
CA ALA A 31 -12.74 -19.61 6.94
C ALA A 31 -13.69 -18.87 5.99
N THR A 32 -13.56 -17.54 5.94
CA THR A 32 -14.50 -16.65 5.25
C THR A 32 -13.75 -15.87 4.18
N ASP A 33 -14.28 -15.87 2.96
CA ASP A 33 -13.77 -15.05 1.87
C ASP A 33 -14.34 -13.63 1.95
N ALA A 34 -13.49 -12.64 2.21
CA ALA A 34 -13.86 -11.24 2.36
C ALA A 34 -14.51 -10.65 1.10
N ILE A 35 -14.23 -11.22 -0.07
CA ILE A 35 -14.82 -10.82 -1.35
C ILE A 35 -15.99 -11.73 -1.76
N GLY A 36 -16.44 -12.64 -0.90
CA GLY A 36 -17.49 -13.62 -1.19
C GLY A 36 -18.82 -13.02 -1.65
N HIS A 37 -19.07 -11.75 -1.33
CA HIS A 37 -20.26 -11.00 -1.73
C HIS A 37 -20.26 -10.54 -3.19
N LEU A 38 -19.13 -10.61 -3.90
CA LEU A 38 -19.04 -10.23 -5.31
C LEU A 38 -19.59 -11.32 -6.21
N ASP A 39 -20.42 -10.92 -7.17
CA ASP A 39 -20.87 -11.81 -8.25
C ASP A 39 -19.77 -12.08 -9.30
N HIS A 40 -20.05 -12.99 -10.22
CA HIS A 40 -19.09 -13.39 -11.25
C HIS A 40 -18.67 -12.22 -12.15
N GLN A 41 -19.62 -11.39 -12.58
CA GLN A 41 -19.34 -10.28 -13.49
C GLN A 41 -18.48 -9.22 -12.81
N GLN A 42 -18.79 -8.90 -11.55
CA GLN A 42 -18.00 -7.96 -10.75
C GLN A 42 -16.55 -8.41 -10.60
N ARG A 43 -16.33 -9.72 -10.36
CA ARG A 43 -14.99 -10.30 -10.26
C ARG A 43 -14.22 -10.15 -11.59
N GLU A 44 -14.85 -10.48 -12.71
CA GLU A 44 -14.27 -10.32 -14.04
C GLU A 44 -13.94 -8.86 -14.37
N ASP A 45 -14.87 -7.94 -14.10
CA ASP A 45 -14.71 -6.53 -14.37
C ASP A 45 -13.55 -5.93 -13.57
N ILE A 46 -13.43 -6.28 -12.28
CA ILE A 46 -12.33 -5.84 -11.42
C ILE A 46 -10.99 -6.39 -11.93
N THR A 47 -10.92 -7.68 -12.26
CA THR A 47 -9.70 -8.30 -12.80
C THR A 47 -9.29 -7.67 -14.13
N ALA A 48 -10.22 -7.46 -15.07
CA ALA A 48 -9.96 -6.82 -16.36
C ALA A 48 -9.51 -5.37 -16.19
N SER A 49 -10.15 -4.62 -15.29
CA SER A 49 -9.77 -3.25 -14.94
C SER A 49 -8.34 -3.19 -14.37
N ALA A 50 -8.00 -4.08 -13.44
CA ALA A 50 -6.66 -4.18 -12.86
C ALA A 50 -5.59 -4.52 -13.92
N GLN A 51 -5.88 -5.45 -14.83
CA GLN A 51 -4.98 -5.79 -15.95
C GLN A 51 -4.71 -4.57 -16.85
N HIS A 52 -5.72 -3.75 -17.11
CA HIS A 52 -5.55 -2.52 -17.88
C HIS A 52 -4.74 -1.46 -17.12
N ALA A 53 -5.09 -1.21 -15.85
CA ALA A 53 -4.38 -0.27 -14.99
C ALA A 53 -2.91 -0.65 -14.80
N LEU A 54 -2.59 -1.93 -14.66
CA LEU A 54 -1.22 -2.43 -14.55
C LEU A 54 -0.39 -2.08 -15.80
N ARG A 55 -0.96 -2.31 -17.00
CA ARG A 55 -0.32 -1.93 -18.27
C ARG A 55 -0.11 -0.41 -18.34
N LEU A 56 -1.12 0.40 -18.02
CA LEU A 56 -0.97 1.86 -17.98
C LEU A 56 0.16 2.28 -17.03
N SER A 57 0.24 1.67 -15.84
CA SER A 57 1.30 1.93 -14.88
C SER A 57 2.69 1.60 -15.44
N ALA A 58 2.83 0.49 -16.16
CA ALA A 58 4.10 0.07 -16.76
C ALA A 58 4.59 1.04 -17.85
N PHE A 59 3.66 1.70 -18.57
CA PHE A 59 3.96 2.65 -19.63
C PHE A 59 3.89 4.12 -19.18
N GLY A 60 4.09 4.41 -17.89
CA GLY A 60 4.15 5.78 -17.36
C GLY A 60 2.81 6.53 -17.36
N GLN A 61 1.70 5.82 -17.57
CA GLN A 61 0.34 6.37 -17.65
C GLN A 61 -0.46 6.18 -16.35
N LEU A 62 0.22 6.06 -15.21
CA LEU A 62 -0.44 5.90 -13.90
C LEU A 62 -1.38 7.06 -13.54
N HIS A 63 -1.11 8.27 -14.06
CA HIS A 63 -1.98 9.44 -13.88
C HIS A 63 -3.42 9.18 -14.37
N LYS A 64 -3.60 8.39 -15.44
CA LYS A 64 -4.92 7.99 -15.94
C LYS A 64 -5.66 7.09 -14.97
N VAL A 65 -4.93 6.14 -14.35
CA VAL A 65 -5.49 5.23 -13.34
C VAL A 65 -5.92 6.00 -12.09
N LEU A 66 -5.17 7.04 -11.72
CA LEU A 66 -5.47 7.90 -10.57
C LEU A 66 -6.51 8.99 -10.87
N GLY A 67 -7.00 9.11 -12.11
CA GLY A 67 -7.96 10.14 -12.49
C GLY A 67 -7.41 11.56 -12.37
N MET A 68 -6.11 11.74 -12.61
CA MET A 68 -5.42 13.03 -12.49
C MET A 68 -4.70 13.42 -13.78
N ASP A 69 -4.39 14.72 -13.89
CA ASP A 69 -3.49 15.20 -14.93
C ASP A 69 -2.07 14.68 -14.72
N PRO A 70 -1.29 14.48 -15.81
CA PRO A 70 0.11 14.10 -15.69
C PRO A 70 0.89 15.18 -14.93
N LEU A 71 1.67 14.76 -13.93
CA LEU A 71 2.55 15.67 -13.21
C LEU A 71 3.54 16.34 -14.17
N PRO A 72 3.90 17.62 -13.95
CA PRO A 72 4.85 18.33 -14.79
C PRO A 72 6.20 17.59 -14.81
N SER A 73 6.64 17.18 -16.01
CA SER A 73 7.81 16.32 -16.22
C SER A 73 9.16 16.98 -15.87
N LYS A 74 9.19 18.28 -15.54
CA LYS A 74 10.42 19.00 -15.20
C LYS A 74 10.33 19.48 -13.76
N MET A 75 11.15 18.90 -12.88
CA MET A 75 11.52 19.59 -11.64
C MET A 75 12.36 20.81 -12.05
N PRO A 76 11.91 22.06 -11.84
CA PRO A 76 12.84 23.18 -11.85
C PRO A 76 13.86 22.92 -10.73
N LYS A 77 15.15 22.99 -11.06
CA LYS A 77 16.21 23.01 -10.05
C LYS A 77 16.01 24.26 -9.20
N LYS A 78 15.25 24.18 -8.11
CA LYS A 78 15.24 25.26 -7.13
C LYS A 78 16.60 25.26 -6.44
N PRO A 79 17.35 26.39 -6.43
CA PRO A 79 18.46 26.53 -5.50
C PRO A 79 17.89 26.33 -4.09
N ARG A 80 18.55 25.50 -3.28
CA ARG A 80 18.18 25.28 -1.88
C ARG A 80 18.18 26.62 -1.16
N SER A 81 17.01 27.17 -0.87
CA SER A 81 16.85 28.15 0.20
C SER A 81 16.53 27.35 1.46
N GLU A 82 17.51 27.21 2.35
CA GLU A 82 17.29 26.78 3.73
C GLU A 82 16.30 27.74 4.37
N THR A 83 15.06 27.29 4.54
CA THR A 83 14.13 27.89 5.51
C THR A 83 13.68 26.73 6.39
N PRO A 84 13.89 26.81 7.72
CA PRO A 84 13.44 25.76 8.63
C PRO A 84 11.93 25.59 8.52
N ILE A 85 11.50 24.35 8.31
CA ILE A 85 10.07 23.99 8.35
C ILE A 85 9.65 24.07 9.82
N ASP A 86 8.77 25.01 10.15
CA ASP A 86 8.12 25.09 11.46
C ASP A 86 7.03 24.01 11.54
N TYR A 87 7.22 23.02 12.42
CA TYR A 87 6.35 21.86 12.61
C TYR A 87 5.27 22.07 13.70
N THR A 88 4.90 23.31 14.02
CA THR A 88 3.91 23.58 15.07
C THR A 88 2.47 23.61 14.54
N VAL A 89 1.89 22.44 14.26
CA VAL A 89 0.42 22.29 14.31
C VAL A 89 0.05 21.91 15.73
N GLN A 90 -0.27 22.91 16.55
CA GLN A 90 -0.62 22.76 17.94
C GLN A 90 -2.06 22.25 18.07
N ILE A 91 -2.24 20.97 18.36
CA ILE A 91 -3.53 20.37 18.73
C ILE A 91 -3.73 20.58 20.24
N PRO A 92 -4.84 21.20 20.70
CA PRO A 92 -5.10 21.33 22.13
C PRO A 92 -5.29 19.96 22.79
N SER A 93 -4.61 19.78 23.92
CA SER A 93 -4.55 18.54 24.70
C SER A 93 -5.92 18.15 25.26
N SER A 94 -6.40 16.96 24.91
CA SER A 94 -7.47 16.25 25.63
C SER A 94 -7.03 14.80 25.87
N THR A 95 -6.41 14.60 27.03
CA THR A 95 -6.51 13.45 27.94
C THR A 95 -6.76 12.03 27.37
N ALA A 96 -5.66 11.25 27.36
CA ALA A 96 -5.51 9.85 27.81
C ALA A 96 -5.79 8.62 26.87
N TYR A 97 -4.76 7.75 26.86
CA TYR A 97 -4.66 6.30 26.54
C TYR A 97 -4.60 5.79 25.08
N ALA A 98 -3.39 5.49 24.61
CA ALA A 98 -2.84 4.13 24.42
C ALA A 98 -1.44 4.21 23.73
N PRO A 99 -0.41 3.46 24.16
CA PRO A 99 0.86 3.42 23.42
C PRO A 99 0.71 2.55 22.16
N PRO A 100 1.33 2.91 21.02
CA PRO A 100 1.31 2.08 19.82
C PRO A 100 2.14 0.81 20.03
N MET A 101 1.54 -0.36 19.80
CA MET A 101 2.29 -1.62 19.67
C MET A 101 3.23 -1.51 18.46
N LYS A 102 4.52 -1.25 18.71
CA LYS A 102 5.56 -1.47 17.70
C LYS A 102 5.84 -2.97 17.62
N ARG A 103 5.87 -3.51 16.42
CA ARG A 103 6.41 -4.87 16.15
C ARG A 103 7.85 -4.92 16.68
N PRO A 104 8.25 -5.93 17.49
CA PRO A 104 9.64 -6.10 17.88
C PRO A 104 10.54 -6.23 16.65
N ILE A 105 11.65 -5.51 16.67
CA ILE A 105 12.76 -5.73 15.74
C ILE A 105 13.56 -6.90 16.31
N GLU A 106 13.89 -7.90 15.49
CA GLU A 106 14.85 -8.93 15.88
C GLU A 106 16.22 -8.26 15.97
N GLU A 107 16.78 -8.20 17.18
CA GLU A 107 18.17 -7.79 17.41
C GLU A 107 19.06 -9.00 17.09
N GLU A 108 19.93 -8.88 16.09
CA GLU A 108 21.03 -9.84 15.90
C GLU A 108 21.97 -9.74 17.11
N GLU A 109 22.02 -10.80 17.93
CA GLU A 109 23.01 -10.94 19.00
C GLU A 109 24.40 -11.14 18.40
N GLY A 110 25.24 -10.10 18.51
CA GLY A 110 26.69 -10.24 18.47
C GLY A 110 27.17 -10.88 19.77
N THR A 111 27.72 -12.09 19.68
CA THR A 111 28.47 -12.70 20.79
C THR A 111 29.93 -12.27 20.71
N ASP A 112 30.30 -11.25 21.47
CA ASP A 112 31.69 -10.99 21.88
C ASP A 112 31.82 -11.47 23.33
N ASP A 113 32.33 -12.69 23.54
CA ASP A 113 32.78 -13.13 24.86
C ASP A 113 34.31 -13.06 24.89
N LYS A 114 34.80 -12.15 25.73
CA LYS A 114 36.21 -11.88 25.95
C LYS A 114 36.63 -12.42 27.32
N SER A 115 37.44 -13.48 27.28
CA SER A 115 38.58 -13.80 28.16
C SER A 115 38.28 -14.15 29.63
N PRO A 116 39.15 -14.97 30.24
CA PRO A 116 40.40 -14.46 30.82
C PRO A 116 41.67 -14.74 30.01
#